data_AF-A0A0G0W6A2-F1
#
_entry.id   AF-A0A0G0W6A2-F1
#
_cell.length_a   1.000
_cell.length_b   1.000
_cell.length_c   1.000
_cell.angle_alpha   90.00
_cell.angle_beta   90.00
_cell.angle_gamma   90.00
#
_symmetry.space_group_name_H-M   'P 1'
#
loop_
_entity.id
_entity.type
_entity.pdbx_description
1 polymer ?
#
loop_
_entity_poly.entity_id
_entity_poly.type
_entity_poly.pdbx_seq_one_letter_code
_entity_poly.pdbx_strand_id
1 'polypeptide(L)'
;IIGIGKILEKVDREYMYIGMASFAFNPLIIIESLVSSHNDIVMMALAVWAIVFFQQKKHWISWILLSLSIGMKLMTIFLIPSFMTGWKRNTMLIFMGIGFMAVLSQREVLSWYWVWIVPFISLMPRKWNLFIISYGISMGLLLRYAPFLYYGNWDSPVPQMKLWVTVIPIVLAILIASGRFLFLKRNIHYFFD
;
A
#
# COMPACT_ATOMS: atom_id res chain seq x y z
N ILE A 1 -3.55 2.75 11.66
CA ILE A 1 -4.99 3.12 11.47
C ILE A 1 -5.28 4.57 11.91
N ILE A 2 -5.10 4.94 13.19
CA ILE A 2 -5.45 6.29 13.69
C ILE A 2 -4.77 7.42 12.89
N GLY A 3 -3.49 7.28 12.55
CA GLY A 3 -2.77 8.27 11.73
C GLY A 3 -3.40 8.49 10.35
N ILE A 4 -3.87 7.43 9.68
CA ILE A 4 -4.59 7.51 8.40
C ILE A 4 -5.90 8.30 8.59
N GLY A 5 -6.64 8.01 9.67
CA GLY A 5 -7.86 8.74 10.02
C GLY A 5 -7.61 10.24 10.19
N LYS A 6 -6.60 10.64 10.98
CA LYS A 6 -6.23 12.05 11.18
C LYS A 6 -5.83 12.76 9.88
N ILE A 7 -5.19 12.05 8.95
CA ILE A 7 -4.85 12.61 7.64
C ILE A 7 -6.12 12.82 6.81
N LEU A 8 -6.98 11.81 6.73
CA LEU A 8 -8.20 11.87 5.92
C LEU A 8 -9.24 12.83 6.48
N GLU A 9 -9.33 13.00 7.80
CA GLU A 9 -10.20 13.98 8.44
C GLU A 9 -9.99 15.40 7.87
N LYS A 10 -8.74 15.76 7.56
CA LYS A 10 -8.37 17.07 7.01
C LYS A 10 -8.55 17.19 5.50
N VAL A 11 -8.48 16.08 4.75
CA VAL A 11 -8.32 16.12 3.28
C VAL A 11 -9.50 15.49 2.54
N ASP A 12 -10.23 14.58 3.17
CA ASP A 12 -11.31 13.79 2.55
C ASP A 12 -12.22 13.17 3.63
N ARG A 13 -12.79 14.01 4.50
CA ARG A 13 -13.53 13.60 5.70
C ARG A 13 -14.68 12.63 5.40
N GLU A 14 -15.38 12.87 4.30
CA GLU A 14 -16.51 12.04 3.82
C GLU A 14 -16.12 10.57 3.65
N TYR A 15 -14.92 10.30 3.15
CA TYR A 15 -14.43 8.94 2.87
C TYR A 15 -13.38 8.44 3.88
N MET A 16 -13.25 9.13 5.03
CA MET A 16 -12.26 8.81 6.06
C MET A 16 -12.35 7.36 6.53
N TYR A 17 -13.57 6.90 6.87
CA TYR A 17 -13.79 5.54 7.37
C TYR A 17 -13.48 4.49 6.31
N ILE A 18 -13.75 4.78 5.04
CA ILE A 18 -13.42 3.87 3.93
C ILE A 18 -11.90 3.70 3.81
N GLY A 19 -11.13 4.79 3.88
CA GLY A 19 -9.66 4.70 3.86
C GLY A 19 -9.07 4.02 5.10
N MET A 20 -9.66 4.24 6.28
CA MET A 20 -9.27 3.52 7.50
C MET A 20 -9.57 2.03 7.40
N ALA A 21 -10.77 1.67 6.94
CA ALA A 21 -11.20 0.28 6.75
C ALA A 21 -10.35 -0.41 5.68
N SER A 22 -10.06 0.27 4.56
CA SER A 22 -9.24 -0.32 3.49
C SER A 22 -7.85 -0.70 3.98
N PHE A 23 -7.27 0.07 4.89
CA PHE A 23 -5.99 -0.26 5.53
C PHE A 23 -6.14 -1.37 6.57
N ALA A 24 -7.09 -1.22 7.49
CA ALA A 24 -7.26 -2.11 8.65
C ALA A 24 -7.65 -3.54 8.24
N PHE A 25 -8.49 -3.67 7.22
CA PHE A 25 -8.97 -4.95 6.70
C PHE A 25 -8.17 -5.47 5.50
N ASN A 26 -7.06 -4.81 5.15
CA ASN A 26 -6.18 -5.38 4.15
C ASN A 26 -5.54 -6.65 4.72
N PRO A 27 -5.75 -7.83 4.11
CA PRO A 27 -5.35 -9.09 4.72
C PRO A 27 -3.84 -9.16 4.93
N LEU A 28 -3.05 -8.58 4.02
CA LEU A 28 -1.60 -8.52 4.16
C LEU A 28 -1.19 -7.66 5.36
N ILE A 29 -1.86 -6.53 5.60
CA ILE A 29 -1.56 -5.69 6.77
C ILE A 29 -1.82 -6.45 8.06
N ILE A 30 -2.92 -7.21 8.15
CA ILE A 30 -3.24 -7.99 9.35
C ILE A 30 -2.14 -9.02 9.62
N ILE A 31 -1.78 -9.83 8.62
CA ILE A 31 -0.79 -10.89 8.81
C ILE A 31 0.62 -10.32 9.05
N GLU A 32 1.06 -9.35 8.24
CA GLU A 32 2.41 -8.79 8.35
C GLU A 32 2.60 -7.92 9.60
N SER A 33 1.52 -7.43 10.22
CA SER A 33 1.61 -6.65 11.46
C SER A 33 1.49 -7.49 12.73
N LEU A 34 0.76 -8.62 12.69
CA LEU A 34 0.47 -9.42 13.89
C LEU A 34 1.29 -10.71 13.98
N VAL A 35 1.63 -11.31 12.84
CA VAL A 35 2.25 -12.64 12.78
C VAL A 35 3.72 -12.55 12.37
N SER A 36 4.03 -11.62 11.46
CA SER A 36 5.37 -11.44 10.91
C SER A 36 6.24 -10.61 11.84
N SER A 37 7.51 -11.00 12.02
CA SER A 37 8.48 -10.27 12.85
C SER A 37 9.12 -9.08 12.11
N HIS A 38 8.49 -8.62 11.01
CA HIS A 38 9.02 -7.57 10.16
C HIS A 38 8.67 -6.17 10.69
N ASN A 39 9.70 -5.37 10.94
CA ASN A 39 9.57 -4.02 11.48
C ASN A 39 9.03 -2.97 10.47
N ASP A 40 8.61 -3.40 9.28
CA ASP A 40 8.08 -2.54 8.22
C ASP A 40 6.82 -1.81 8.66
N ILE A 41 5.97 -2.44 9.48
CA ILE A 41 4.77 -1.78 10.00
C ILE A 41 5.10 -0.64 10.96
N VAL A 42 6.14 -0.80 11.78
CA VAL A 42 6.59 0.24 12.73
C VAL A 42 7.23 1.40 11.97
N MET A 43 8.07 1.09 10.98
CA MET A 43 8.60 2.10 10.05
C MET A 43 7.44 2.88 9.42
N MET A 44 6.45 2.21 8.84
CA MET A 44 5.32 2.87 8.20
C MET A 44 4.45 3.65 9.19
N ALA A 45 4.33 3.20 10.45
CA ALA A 45 3.63 3.95 11.49
C ALA A 45 4.33 5.29 11.78
N LEU A 46 5.66 5.30 11.90
CA LEU A 46 6.45 6.52 12.07
C LEU A 46 6.29 7.46 10.86
N ALA A 47 6.39 6.93 9.64
CA ALA A 47 6.17 7.71 8.42
C ALA A 47 4.77 8.35 8.39
N VAL A 48 3.71 7.59 8.69
CA VAL A 48 2.33 8.12 8.74
C VAL A 48 2.18 9.18 9.84
N TRP A 49 2.81 9.02 11.00
CA TRP A 49 2.77 10.06 12.03
C TRP A 49 3.57 11.31 11.66
N ALA A 50 4.71 11.17 10.99
CA ALA A 50 5.47 12.30 10.45
C ALA A 50 4.56 13.19 9.58
N ILE A 51 3.75 12.55 8.73
CA ILE A 51 2.77 13.21 7.87
C ILE A 51 1.70 13.95 8.70
N VAL A 52 1.14 13.29 9.72
CA VAL A 52 0.13 13.91 10.60
C VAL A 52 0.68 15.20 11.21
N PHE A 53 1.92 15.18 11.71
CA PHE A 53 2.57 16.36 12.27
C PHE A 53 2.92 17.40 11.21
N PHE A 54 3.30 16.97 10.00
CA PHE A 54 3.51 17.87 8.87
C PHE A 54 2.25 18.67 8.54
N GLN A 55 1.09 18.00 8.48
CA GLN A 55 -0.22 18.64 8.26
C GLN A 55 -0.68 19.54 9.42
N GLN A 56 -0.08 19.39 10.61
CA GLN A 56 -0.31 20.26 11.76
C GLN A 56 0.68 21.42 11.83
N LYS A 57 1.53 21.62 10.80
CA LYS A 57 2.60 22.63 10.78
C LYS A 57 3.68 22.43 11.86
N LYS A 58 3.70 21.27 12.51
CA LYS A 58 4.74 20.88 13.47
C LYS A 58 5.93 20.26 12.73
N HIS A 59 6.55 21.05 11.84
CA HIS A 59 7.56 20.58 10.89
C HIS A 59 8.77 19.91 11.56
N TRP A 60 9.22 20.43 12.70
CA TRP A 60 10.32 19.85 13.47
C TRP A 60 10.05 18.39 13.88
N ILE A 61 8.92 18.15 14.56
CA ILE A 61 8.52 16.80 15.01
C ILE A 61 8.31 15.87 13.83
N SER A 62 7.69 16.39 12.76
CA SER A 62 7.50 15.68 11.51
C SER A 62 8.82 15.18 10.92
N TRP A 63 9.84 16.04 10.82
CA TRP A 63 11.14 15.67 10.29
C TRP A 63 11.87 14.68 11.19
N ILE A 64 11.79 14.82 12.52
CA ILE A 64 12.36 13.82 13.45
C ILE A 64 11.74 12.44 13.21
N LEU A 65 10.41 12.35 13.13
CA LEU A 65 9.73 11.07 12.91
C LEU A 65 10.04 10.48 11.54
N LEU A 66 10.14 11.30 10.50
CA LEU A 66 10.54 10.83 9.18
C LEU A 66 11.98 10.32 9.19
N SER A 67 12.91 11.03 9.85
CA SER A 67 14.29 10.58 10.00
C SER A 67 14.40 9.28 10.77
N LEU A 68 13.62 9.10 11.85
CA LEU A 68 13.54 7.84 12.59
C LEU A 68 13.00 6.71 11.70
N SER A 69 11.96 6.98 10.91
CA SER A 69 11.43 6.03 9.93
C SER A 69 12.49 5.62 8.90
N ILE A 70 13.24 6.58 8.35
CA ILE A 70 14.34 6.33 7.39
C ILE A 70 15.46 5.52 8.06
N GLY A 71 15.78 5.85 9.31
CA GLY A 71 16.78 5.14 10.12
C GLY A 71 16.39 3.69 10.42
N MET A 72 15.09 3.39 10.56
CA MET A 72 14.63 2.00 10.65
C MET A 72 14.85 1.25 9.34
N LYS A 73 14.43 1.85 8.22
CA LYS A 73 14.59 1.32 6.87
C LYS A 73 14.58 2.46 5.86
N LEU A 74 15.58 2.47 4.99
CA LEU A 74 15.81 3.55 4.02
C LEU A 74 14.66 3.77 3.03
N MET A 75 13.71 2.84 2.92
CA MET A 75 12.57 2.92 2.00
C MET A 75 11.76 4.21 2.14
N THR A 76 11.62 4.75 3.34
CA THR A 76 10.83 5.98 3.55
C THR A 76 11.55 7.26 3.13
N ILE A 77 12.81 7.18 2.66
CA ILE A 77 13.54 8.32 2.09
C ILE A 77 12.84 8.89 0.86
N PHE A 78 12.12 8.05 0.12
CA PHE A 78 11.34 8.45 -1.05
C PHE A 78 10.16 9.38 -0.69
N LEU A 79 9.82 9.56 0.59
CA LEU A 79 8.84 10.56 0.99
C LEU A 79 9.40 11.99 1.02
N ILE A 80 10.72 12.17 1.10
CA ILE A 80 11.35 13.50 1.23
C ILE A 80 10.91 14.46 0.12
N PRO A 81 10.94 14.10 -1.18
CA PRO A 81 10.47 15.01 -2.24
C PRO A 81 9.02 15.45 -2.05
N SER A 82 8.16 14.59 -1.51
CA SER A 82 6.76 14.94 -1.22
C SER A 82 6.63 15.87 -0.01
N PHE A 83 7.53 15.82 0.96
CA PHE A 83 7.55 16.74 2.10
C PHE A 83 8.07 18.13 1.68
N MET A 84 9.06 18.18 0.78
CA MET A 84 9.61 19.43 0.26
C MET A 84 8.64 20.18 -0.65
N THR A 85 7.83 19.46 -1.44
CA THR A 85 6.89 20.04 -2.43
C THR A 85 5.50 20.35 -1.86
N GLY A 86 5.34 20.32 -0.54
CA GLY A 86 4.11 20.75 0.14
C GLY A 86 3.02 19.67 0.31
N TRP A 87 3.41 18.39 0.35
CA TRP A 87 2.55 17.24 0.63
C TRP A 87 1.35 17.07 -0.32
N LYS A 88 1.36 16.02 -1.16
CA LYS A 88 0.18 15.60 -1.93
C LYS A 88 0.01 14.09 -1.88
N ARG A 89 -1.24 13.64 -1.76
CA ARG A 89 -1.58 12.21 -1.70
C ARG A 89 -0.99 11.41 -2.87
N ASN A 90 -1.16 11.95 -4.07
CA ASN A 90 -0.68 11.34 -5.30
C ASN A 90 0.85 11.28 -5.35
N THR A 91 1.53 12.38 -4.99
CA THR A 91 3.00 12.47 -5.14
C THR A 91 3.70 11.47 -4.25
N MET A 92 3.25 11.26 -3.02
CA MET A 92 3.83 10.21 -2.20
C MET A 92 3.61 8.81 -2.74
N LEU A 93 2.41 8.51 -3.21
CA LEU A 93 2.12 7.18 -3.73
C LEU A 93 3.04 6.91 -4.93
N ILE A 94 3.25 7.93 -5.77
CA ILE A 94 4.21 7.87 -6.88
C ILE A 94 5.63 7.66 -6.36
N PHE A 95 6.14 8.48 -5.44
CA PHE A 95 7.52 8.36 -4.98
C PHE A 95 7.79 7.06 -4.21
N MET A 96 6.86 6.63 -3.35
CA MET A 96 6.95 5.33 -2.68
C MET A 96 6.85 4.18 -3.68
N GLY A 97 6.00 4.31 -4.71
CA GLY A 97 5.94 3.38 -5.83
C GLY A 97 7.26 3.29 -6.59
N ILE A 98 7.92 4.42 -6.87
CA ILE A 98 9.26 4.46 -7.48
C ILE A 98 10.27 3.71 -6.61
N GLY A 99 10.30 3.98 -5.31
CA GLY A 99 11.22 3.28 -4.42
C GLY A 99 10.92 1.78 -4.29
N PHE A 100 9.65 1.39 -4.30
CA PHE A 100 9.24 -0.01 -4.35
C PHE A 100 9.75 -0.69 -5.63
N MET A 101 9.56 -0.05 -6.80
CA MET A 101 10.09 -0.56 -8.06
C MET A 101 11.62 -0.65 -8.08
N ALA A 102 12.31 0.30 -7.44
CA ALA A 102 13.76 0.28 -7.30
C ALA A 102 14.26 -0.91 -6.44
N VAL A 103 13.48 -1.36 -5.46
CA VAL A 103 13.78 -2.57 -4.70
C VAL A 103 13.47 -3.82 -5.52
N LEU A 104 12.34 -3.83 -6.24
CA LEU A 104 11.95 -4.98 -7.06
C LEU A 104 12.90 -5.25 -8.23
N SER A 105 13.62 -4.24 -8.73
CA SER A 105 14.61 -4.44 -9.79
C SER A 105 15.89 -5.13 -9.30
N GLN A 106 16.10 -5.19 -7.98
CA GLN A 106 17.33 -5.71 -7.37
C GLN A 106 17.11 -6.97 -6.56
N ARG A 107 15.87 -7.23 -6.13
CA ARG A 107 15.54 -8.27 -5.15
C ARG A 107 14.28 -9.01 -5.54
N GLU A 108 14.18 -10.25 -5.08
CA GLU A 108 12.93 -10.98 -5.17
C GLU A 108 11.80 -10.23 -4.43
N VAL A 109 10.60 -10.28 -4.99
CA VAL A 109 9.40 -9.70 -4.38
C VAL A 109 9.05 -10.49 -3.10
N LEU A 110 9.09 -9.80 -1.97
CA LEU A 110 8.68 -10.31 -0.66
C LEU A 110 7.39 -9.62 -0.22
N SER A 111 6.57 -10.34 0.54
CA SER A 111 5.20 -9.92 0.85
C SER A 111 5.14 -8.62 1.64
N TRP A 112 6.03 -8.46 2.63
CA TRP A 112 6.10 -7.26 3.46
C TRP A 112 6.53 -5.99 2.70
N TYR A 113 7.12 -6.07 1.50
CA TYR A 113 7.44 -4.88 0.72
C TYR A 113 6.19 -4.10 0.31
N TRP A 114 5.05 -4.77 0.19
CA TRP A 114 3.79 -4.11 -0.15
C TRP A 114 3.19 -3.32 1.02
N VAL A 115 3.59 -3.61 2.27
CA VAL A 115 3.22 -2.82 3.46
C VAL A 115 3.66 -1.36 3.31
N TRP A 116 4.71 -1.09 2.53
CA TRP A 116 5.20 0.26 2.26
C TRP A 116 4.22 1.09 1.43
N ILE A 117 3.38 0.45 0.62
CA ILE A 117 2.51 1.12 -0.35
C ILE A 117 1.07 1.25 0.18
N VAL A 118 0.58 0.22 0.88
CA VAL A 118 -0.82 0.13 1.34
C VAL A 118 -1.30 1.34 2.16
N PRO A 119 -0.51 1.96 3.07
CA PRO A 119 -0.91 3.19 3.76
C PRO A 119 -1.27 4.32 2.79
N PHE A 120 -0.51 4.50 1.71
CA PHE A 120 -0.71 5.58 0.75
C PHE A 120 -1.87 5.33 -0.20
N ILE A 121 -2.10 4.08 -0.58
CA ILE A 121 -3.31 3.69 -1.30
C ILE A 121 -4.55 4.00 -0.45
N SER A 122 -4.49 3.69 0.85
CA SER A 122 -5.59 3.94 1.80
C SER A 122 -5.91 5.43 1.99
N LEU A 123 -4.98 6.33 1.65
CA LEU A 123 -5.25 7.78 1.62
C LEU A 123 -6.06 8.21 0.39
N MET A 124 -6.36 7.31 -0.56
CA MET A 124 -7.06 7.60 -1.81
C MET A 124 -8.44 6.91 -1.90
N PRO A 125 -9.34 7.11 -0.92
CA PRO A 125 -10.52 6.26 -0.77
C PRO A 125 -11.56 6.36 -1.89
N ARG A 126 -11.49 7.40 -2.73
CA ARG A 126 -12.34 7.55 -3.91
C ARG A 126 -11.90 6.67 -5.09
N LYS A 127 -10.66 6.17 -5.10
CA LYS A 127 -10.09 5.41 -6.23
C LYS A 127 -10.29 3.91 -6.04
N TRP A 128 -11.55 3.45 -6.16
CA TRP A 128 -11.92 2.04 -5.98
C TRP A 128 -11.08 1.04 -6.78
N ASN A 129 -10.71 1.37 -8.02
CA ASN A 129 -9.86 0.49 -8.83
C ASN A 129 -8.48 0.26 -8.18
N LEU A 130 -7.92 1.26 -7.48
CA LEU A 130 -6.68 1.07 -6.72
C LEU A 130 -6.86 0.12 -5.55
N PHE A 131 -8.02 0.15 -4.88
CA PHE A 131 -8.32 -0.81 -3.82
C PHE A 131 -8.45 -2.23 -4.34
N ILE A 132 -9.19 -2.44 -5.43
CA ILE A 132 -9.33 -3.77 -6.05
C ILE A 132 -7.95 -4.33 -6.40
N ILE A 133 -7.12 -3.55 -7.10
CA ILE A 133 -5.76 -3.98 -7.47
C ILE A 133 -4.88 -4.21 -6.24
N SER A 134 -4.93 -3.31 -5.25
CA SER A 134 -4.13 -3.43 -4.03
C SER A 134 -4.49 -4.67 -3.21
N TYR A 135 -5.78 -5.00 -3.10
CA TYR A 135 -6.24 -6.21 -2.44
C TYR A 135 -5.87 -7.47 -3.22
N GLY A 136 -5.92 -7.43 -4.56
CA GLY A 136 -5.39 -8.50 -5.41
C GLY A 136 -3.91 -8.77 -5.17
N ILE A 137 -3.09 -7.71 -5.11
CA ILE A 137 -1.66 -7.81 -4.79
C ILE A 137 -1.45 -8.34 -3.37
N SER A 138 -2.15 -7.79 -2.37
CA SER A 138 -2.07 -8.27 -0.98
C SER A 138 -2.40 -9.75 -0.86
N MET A 139 -3.47 -10.22 -1.51
CA MET A 139 -3.84 -11.64 -1.53
C MET A 139 -2.80 -12.49 -2.23
N GLY A 140 -2.33 -12.08 -3.42
CA GLY A 140 -1.32 -12.83 -4.16
C GLY A 140 0.00 -12.96 -3.38
N LEU A 141 0.45 -11.88 -2.73
CA LEU A 141 1.65 -11.89 -1.91
C LEU A 141 1.49 -12.74 -0.65
N LEU A 142 0.32 -12.73 0.00
CA LEU A 142 0.06 -13.64 1.12
C LEU A 142 0.07 -15.10 0.71
N LEU A 143 -0.55 -15.43 -0.42
CA LEU A 143 -0.60 -16.80 -0.91
C LEU A 143 0.78 -17.35 -1.28
N ARG A 144 1.81 -16.51 -1.42
CA ARG A 144 3.21 -16.97 -1.60
C ARG A 144 3.71 -17.86 -0.46
N TYR A 145 3.16 -17.71 0.74
CA TYR A 145 3.50 -18.57 1.87
C TYR A 145 2.90 -19.98 1.72
N ALA A 146 1.79 -20.14 1.01
CA ALA A 146 1.04 -21.40 0.94
C ALA A 146 1.86 -22.56 0.33
N PRO A 147 2.58 -22.40 -0.80
CA PRO A 147 3.44 -23.47 -1.32
C PRO A 147 4.46 -23.98 -0.32
N PHE A 148 5.15 -23.08 0.40
CA PHE A 148 6.13 -23.49 1.41
C PHE A 148 5.46 -24.19 2.60
N LEU A 149 4.33 -23.67 3.08
CA LEU A 149 3.58 -24.28 4.18
C LEU A 149 3.08 -25.69 3.83
N TYR A 150 2.81 -25.96 2.55
CA TYR A 150 2.35 -27.27 2.08
C TYR A 150 3.51 -28.26 1.87
N TYR A 151 4.59 -27.85 1.20
CA TYR A 151 5.70 -28.76 0.86
C TYR A 151 6.81 -28.83 1.91
N GLY A 152 6.92 -27.82 2.79
CA GLY A 152 7.95 -27.74 3.83
C GLY A 152 9.36 -27.41 3.34
N ASN A 153 9.54 -27.14 2.04
CA ASN A 153 10.83 -26.79 1.43
C ASN A 153 10.62 -25.78 0.28
N TRP A 154 11.73 -25.30 -0.30
CA TRP A 154 11.73 -24.35 -1.42
C TRP A 154 12.12 -24.99 -2.76
N ASP A 155 12.20 -26.32 -2.80
CA ASP A 155 12.61 -27.06 -3.99
C ASP A 155 11.49 -27.10 -5.03
N SER A 156 11.83 -27.48 -6.26
CA SER A 156 10.83 -27.66 -7.32
C SER A 156 9.73 -28.63 -6.85
N PRO A 157 8.43 -28.28 -6.97
CA PRO A 157 7.83 -27.25 -7.83
C PRO A 157 7.47 -25.91 -7.14
N VAL A 158 7.91 -25.69 -5.90
CA VAL A 158 7.49 -24.56 -5.04
C VAL A 158 7.73 -23.18 -5.67
N PRO A 159 8.89 -22.88 -6.30
CA PRO A 159 9.11 -21.57 -6.92
C PRO A 159 8.11 -21.23 -8.01
N GLN A 160 7.69 -22.24 -8.79
CA GLN A 160 6.71 -22.05 -9.85
C GLN A 160 5.31 -21.82 -9.27
N MET A 161 4.91 -22.60 -8.27
CA MET A 161 3.63 -22.40 -7.57
C MET A 161 3.56 -21.02 -6.92
N LYS A 162 4.63 -20.57 -6.27
CA LYS A 162 4.77 -19.22 -5.68
C LYS A 162 4.50 -18.12 -6.71
N LEU A 163 4.98 -18.29 -7.95
CA LEU A 163 4.72 -17.34 -9.03
C LEU A 163 3.23 -17.32 -9.40
N TRP A 164 2.63 -18.49 -9.63
CA TRP A 164 1.21 -18.60 -10.02
C TRP A 164 0.27 -17.99 -8.98
N VAL A 165 0.46 -18.34 -7.71
CA VAL A 165 -0.39 -17.81 -6.62
C VAL A 165 -0.20 -16.32 -6.40
N THR A 166 0.94 -15.74 -6.83
CA THR A 166 1.13 -14.28 -6.84
C THR A 166 0.40 -13.63 -8.02
N VAL A 167 0.60 -14.17 -9.23
CA VAL A 167 0.17 -13.52 -10.47
C VAL A 167 -1.34 -13.62 -10.67
N ILE A 168 -1.95 -14.78 -10.39
CA ILE A 168 -3.38 -15.01 -10.66
C ILE A 168 -4.28 -13.99 -9.94
N PRO A 169 -4.15 -13.75 -8.61
CA PRO A 169 -4.97 -12.75 -7.92
C PRO A 169 -4.78 -11.32 -8.47
N ILE A 170 -3.56 -10.97 -8.88
CA ILE A 170 -3.26 -9.65 -9.46
C ILE A 170 -3.93 -9.48 -10.82
N VAL A 171 -3.81 -10.48 -11.71
CA VAL A 171 -4.43 -10.46 -13.04
C VAL A 171 -5.95 -10.37 -12.90
N LEU A 172 -6.56 -11.19 -12.04
CA LEU A 172 -8.00 -11.13 -11.78
C LEU A 172 -8.44 -9.75 -11.28
N ALA A 173 -7.70 -9.16 -10.35
CA ALA A 173 -7.99 -7.83 -9.84
C ALA A 173 -7.90 -6.74 -10.92
N ILE A 174 -6.90 -6.82 -11.82
CA ILE A 174 -6.77 -5.89 -12.96
C ILE A 174 -7.96 -6.05 -13.93
N LEU A 175 -8.36 -7.28 -14.23
CA LEU A 175 -9.51 -7.56 -15.11
C LEU A 175 -10.81 -7.00 -14.51
N ILE A 176 -11.05 -7.22 -13.21
CA ILE A 176 -12.21 -6.67 -12.50
C ILE A 176 -12.18 -5.14 -12.50
N ALA A 177 -11.04 -4.53 -12.19
CA ALA A 177 -10.89 -3.07 -12.18
C ALA A 177 -11.12 -2.45 -13.58
N SER A 178 -10.64 -3.12 -14.62
CA SER A 178 -10.82 -2.72 -16.02
C SER A 178 -12.28 -2.87 -16.47
N GLY A 179 -12.92 -4.00 -16.17
CA GLY A 179 -14.33 -4.23 -16.46
C GLY A 179 -15.25 -3.21 -15.78
N ARG A 180 -15.00 -2.90 -14.51
CA ARG A 180 -15.70 -1.84 -13.77
C ARG A 180 -15.54 -0.47 -14.43
N PHE A 181 -14.32 -0.12 -14.84
CA PHE A 181 -14.05 1.16 -15.49
C PHE A 181 -14.83 1.30 -16.80
N LEU A 182 -14.82 0.27 -17.64
CA LEU A 182 -15.57 0.25 -18.91
C LEU A 182 -17.08 0.35 -18.68
N PHE A 183 -17.62 -0.37 -17.69
CA PHE A 183 -19.04 -0.32 -17.33
C PHE A 183 -19.49 1.08 -16.90
N LEU A 184 -18.72 1.73 -16.01
CA LEU A 184 -19.04 3.08 -15.54
C LEU A 184 -18.95 4.12 -16.67
N LYS A 185 -17.95 4.01 -17.56
CA LYS A 185 -17.83 4.88 -18.72
C LYS A 185 -19.04 4.74 -19.66
N ARG A 186 -19.52 3.50 -19.86
CA ARG A 186 -20.68 3.23 -20.73
C ARG A 186 -21.98 3.84 -20.19
N ASN A 187 -22.22 3.75 -18.89
CA ASN A 187 -23.46 4.27 -18.29
C ASN A 187 -23.52 5.80 -18.23
N ILE A 188 -22.39 6.50 -18.26
CA ILE A 188 -22.38 7.97 -18.36
C ILE A 188 -22.91 8.40 -19.73
N HIS A 189 -22.62 7.66 -20.81
CA HIS A 189 -23.12 8.02 -22.14
C HIS A 189 -24.66 7.90 -22.24
N TYR A 190 -25.26 6.87 -21.65
CA TYR A 190 -26.72 6.70 -21.67
C TYR A 190 -27.53 7.71 -20.83
N PHE A 191 -26.88 8.55 -20.02
CA PHE A 191 -27.56 9.55 -19.18
C PHE A 191 -27.60 10.94 -19.81
N PHE A 192 -26.90 11.15 -20.93
CA PHE A 192 -26.80 12.42 -21.65
C PHE A 192 -27.36 12.36 -23.08
N ASP A 193 -27.98 11.23 -23.46
CA ASP A 193 -28.80 11.04 -24.66
C ASP A 193 -30.28 10.92 -24.26
#